data_AF-A0A1J4WZN8-F1
#
_entry.id   AF-A0A1J4WZN8-F1
#
_cell.length_a   1.000
_cell.length_b   1.000
_cell.length_c   1.000
_cell.angle_alpha   90.00
_cell.angle_beta   90.00
_cell.angle_gamma   90.00
#
_symmetry.space_group_name_H-M   'P 1'
#
loop_
_entity.id
_entity.type
_entity.pdbx_description
1 polymer ?
#
loop_
_entity_poly.entity_id
_entity_poly.type
_entity_poly.pdbx_seq_one_letter_code
_entity_poly.pdbx_strand_id
1 'polypeptide(L)'
;MALFGKKKETKEKKAPASPKTRKARQAKLADGIAHEIIRAPWFSEKALIVTEKGVYTFDVSTRATKSQIAGAIKEIYKVEPCKIRIVNLPAKRKAMRTKRGIGT
;
A
#
# COMPACT_ATOMS: atom_id res chain seq x y z
N MET A 1 14.77 -13.06 -52.17
CA MET A 1 13.73 -13.91 -52.80
C MET A 1 12.51 -13.91 -51.90
N ALA A 2 11.44 -13.23 -52.33
CA ALA A 2 10.16 -13.16 -51.61
C ALA A 2 9.20 -14.17 -52.24
N LEU A 3 8.61 -15.05 -51.42
CA LEU A 3 7.65 -16.05 -51.84
C LEU A 3 6.57 -16.19 -50.76
N PHE A 4 5.31 -16.10 -51.19
CA PHE A 4 4.05 -16.33 -50.46
C PHE A 4 3.62 -15.18 -49.52
N GLY A 5 2.48 -14.52 -49.69
CA GLY A 5 1.31 -14.76 -50.52
C GLY A 5 0.09 -14.20 -49.75
N LYS A 6 -0.45 -13.07 -50.19
CA LYS A 6 -1.67 -12.46 -49.64
C LYS A 6 -2.83 -13.47 -49.67
N LYS A 7 -3.48 -13.73 -48.54
CA LYS A 7 -4.79 -14.39 -48.50
C LYS A 7 -5.66 -13.89 -47.34
N LYS A 8 -6.66 -13.08 -47.72
CA LYS A 8 -8.04 -12.99 -47.22
C LYS A 8 -8.30 -12.41 -45.81
N GLU A 9 -8.88 -11.22 -45.81
CA GLU A 9 -9.74 -10.69 -44.74
C GLU A 9 -10.96 -11.60 -44.53
N THR A 10 -11.46 -11.72 -43.29
CA THR A 10 -12.84 -11.47 -42.81
C THR A 10 -13.14 -12.32 -41.55
N LYS A 11 -13.30 -11.69 -40.37
CA LYS A 11 -14.46 -11.80 -39.46
C LYS A 11 -14.13 -11.30 -38.05
N GLU A 12 -14.93 -10.33 -37.64
CA GLU A 12 -15.02 -9.77 -36.30
C GLU A 12 -15.48 -10.79 -35.24
N LYS A 13 -15.26 -10.39 -33.97
CA LYS A 13 -15.94 -10.82 -32.72
C LYS A 13 -15.55 -12.19 -32.14
N LYS A 14 -14.65 -12.13 -31.14
CA LYS A 14 -15.00 -12.33 -29.73
C LYS A 14 -13.77 -12.10 -28.86
N ALA A 15 -13.79 -11.03 -28.07
CA ALA A 15 -13.00 -10.96 -26.86
C ALA A 15 -13.51 -12.03 -25.89
N PRO A 16 -12.63 -12.81 -25.24
CA PRO A 16 -12.99 -13.46 -23.99
C PRO A 16 -11.98 -13.16 -22.88
N ALA A 17 -12.53 -13.03 -21.67
CA ALA A 17 -11.84 -13.10 -20.38
C ALA A 17 -10.99 -11.89 -19.97
N SER A 18 -11.66 -10.73 -19.86
CA SER A 18 -11.43 -9.87 -18.70
C SER A 18 -11.43 -10.73 -17.41
N PRO A 19 -10.41 -10.70 -16.55
CA PRO A 19 -10.41 -11.43 -15.28
C PRO A 19 -11.37 -10.73 -14.30
N LYS A 20 -12.68 -10.86 -14.55
CA LYS A 20 -13.77 -10.34 -13.72
C LYS A 20 -14.00 -11.19 -12.46
N THR A 21 -13.19 -12.23 -12.22
CA THR A 21 -13.30 -13.13 -11.07
C THR A 21 -12.50 -12.71 -9.83
N ARG A 22 -11.78 -11.57 -9.84
CA ARG A 22 -11.19 -11.02 -8.60
C ARG A 22 -12.10 -10.05 -7.83
N LYS A 23 -13.24 -9.65 -8.38
CA LYS A 23 -14.18 -8.72 -7.71
C LYS A 23 -14.99 -9.35 -6.56
N ALA A 24 -14.97 -10.67 -6.42
CA ALA A 24 -15.79 -11.37 -5.41
C ALA A 24 -15.06 -11.69 -4.09
N ARG A 25 -13.77 -11.34 -3.93
CA ARG A 25 -13.04 -11.52 -2.67
C ARG A 25 -12.90 -10.22 -1.86
N GLN A 26 -13.78 -9.25 -2.11
CA GLN A 26 -14.01 -8.14 -1.19
C GLN A 26 -14.97 -8.61 -0.09
N ALA A 27 -14.57 -9.66 0.62
CA ALA A 27 -15.11 -9.88 1.94
C ALA A 27 -14.70 -8.65 2.75
N LYS A 28 -15.68 -7.94 3.32
CA LYS A 28 -15.48 -6.92 4.34
C LYS A 28 -14.50 -7.49 5.37
N LEU A 29 -13.22 -7.14 5.23
CA LEU A 29 -12.22 -7.40 6.25
C LEU A 29 -12.59 -6.44 7.38
N ALA A 30 -12.75 -6.99 8.57
CA ALA A 30 -13.24 -6.29 9.75
C ALA A 30 -12.58 -4.91 9.87
N ASP A 31 -13.38 -3.86 10.13
CA ASP A 31 -12.95 -2.46 10.22
C ASP A 31 -11.74 -2.26 11.16
N GLY A 32 -11.47 -3.22 12.07
CA GLY A 32 -10.33 -3.22 12.97
C GLY A 32 -8.96 -3.50 12.33
N ILE A 33 -8.88 -4.21 11.20
CA ILE A 33 -7.58 -4.60 10.60
C ILE A 33 -6.85 -3.38 10.02
N ALA A 34 -7.60 -2.44 9.41
CA ALA A 34 -7.01 -1.21 8.87
C ALA A 34 -6.41 -0.34 9.98
N HIS A 35 -7.07 -0.27 11.13
CA HIS A 35 -6.58 0.45 12.32
C HIS A 35 -5.36 -0.20 12.98
N GLU A 36 -5.22 -1.52 12.88
CA GLU A 36 -4.01 -2.21 13.35
C GLU A 36 -2.79 -1.90 12.45
N ILE A 37 -3.03 -1.75 11.14
CA ILE A 37 -1.97 -1.48 10.16
C ILE A 37 -1.44 -0.05 10.28
N ILE A 38 -2.33 0.95 10.37
CA ILE A 38 -1.99 2.37 10.49
C ILE A 38 -2.30 2.82 11.92
N ARG A 39 -1.25 3.01 12.72
CA ARG A 39 -1.39 3.29 14.15
C ARG A 39 -1.61 4.77 14.44
N ALA A 40 -0.78 5.63 13.84
CA ALA A 40 -0.82 7.07 14.08
C ALA A 40 -0.15 7.84 12.93
N PRO A 41 -0.51 9.12 12.71
CA PRO A 41 0.28 10.02 11.87
C PRO A 41 1.66 10.31 12.52
N TRP A 42 2.70 10.40 11.72
CA TRP A 42 4.06 10.68 12.19
C TRP A 42 4.36 12.18 12.14
N PHE A 43 4.40 12.83 13.30
CA PHE A 43 4.71 14.26 13.40
C PHE A 43 6.20 14.52 13.58
N SER A 44 6.77 15.27 12.64
CA SER A 44 8.11 15.86 12.72
C SER A 44 8.16 17.06 11.78
N GLU A 45 9.10 18.00 12.00
CA GLU A 45 9.31 19.16 11.12
C GLU A 45 9.45 18.72 9.66
N LYS A 46 10.25 17.67 9.41
CA LYS A 46 10.45 17.11 8.08
C LYS A 46 9.16 16.52 7.48
N ALA A 47 8.34 15.85 8.30
CA ALA A 47 7.07 15.29 7.84
C ALA A 47 6.08 16.40 7.44
N LEU A 48 6.03 17.50 8.18
CA LEU A 48 5.19 18.65 7.86
C LEU A 48 5.62 19.31 6.54
N ILE A 49 6.92 19.52 6.33
CA ILE A 49 7.45 20.11 5.08
C ILE A 49 7.08 19.29 3.84
N VAL A 50 7.10 17.95 3.92
CA VAL A 50 6.71 17.11 2.79
C VAL A 50 5.20 16.96 2.64
N THR A 51 4.43 17.28 3.68
CA THR A 51 2.96 17.28 3.63
C THR A 51 2.44 18.34 2.66
N GLU A 52 3.10 19.50 2.58
CA GLU A 52 2.81 20.54 1.58
C GLU A 52 2.93 20.02 0.13
N LYS A 53 3.77 18.99 -0.07
CA LYS A 53 3.97 18.32 -1.37
C LYS A 53 3.03 17.13 -1.58
N GLY A 54 2.02 16.96 -0.71
CA GLY A 54 1.06 15.85 -0.76
C GLY A 54 1.62 14.52 -0.29
N VAL A 55 2.72 14.50 0.46
CA VAL A 55 3.33 13.28 1.00
C VAL A 55 3.11 13.20 2.50
N TYR A 56 2.33 12.20 2.92
CA TYR A 56 1.98 11.96 4.32
C TYR A 56 2.79 10.81 4.90
N THR A 57 3.13 10.91 6.20
CA THR A 57 3.93 9.91 6.91
C THR A 57 3.13 9.35 8.08
N PHE A 58 3.18 8.03 8.26
CA PHE A 58 2.43 7.30 9.29
C PHE A 58 3.35 6.34 10.04
N ASP A 59 3.06 6.14 11.32
CA ASP A 59 3.51 4.98 12.07
C ASP A 59 2.64 3.77 11.70
N VAL A 60 3.31 2.68 11.34
CA VAL A 60 2.67 1.47 10.81
C VAL A 60 3.13 0.23 11.57
N SER A 61 2.34 -0.84 11.50
CA SER A 61 2.75 -2.13 12.05
C SER A 61 4.01 -2.66 11.36
N THR A 62 4.98 -3.17 12.14
CA THR A 62 6.25 -3.71 11.60
C THR A 62 6.05 -4.96 10.73
N ARG A 63 4.88 -5.60 10.85
CA ARG A 63 4.50 -6.77 10.05
C ARG A 63 3.74 -6.41 8.78
N ALA A 64 3.38 -5.13 8.59
CA ALA A 64 2.56 -4.71 7.48
C ALA A 64 3.31 -4.68 6.15
N THR A 65 2.66 -5.17 5.11
CA THR A 65 3.17 -5.09 3.73
C THR A 65 2.65 -3.84 3.01
N LYS A 66 3.33 -3.40 1.94
CA LYS A 66 2.91 -2.24 1.14
C LYS A 66 1.49 -2.36 0.59
N SER A 67 1.09 -3.56 0.19
CA SER A 67 -0.25 -3.83 -0.34
C SER A 67 -1.34 -3.68 0.74
N GLN A 68 -1.05 -4.13 1.96
CA GLN A 68 -1.95 -3.96 3.10
C GLN A 68 -2.09 -2.49 3.49
N ILE A 69 -0.99 -1.73 3.50
CA ILE A 69 -1.02 -0.29 3.79
C ILE A 69 -1.81 0.47 2.72
N ALA A 70 -1.66 0.13 1.44
CA ALA A 70 -2.46 0.73 0.37
C ALA A 70 -3.97 0.49 0.58
N GLY A 71 -4.34 -0.74 0.98
CA GLY A 71 -5.72 -1.09 1.34
C GLY A 71 -6.23 -0.27 2.52
N ALA A 72 -5.45 -0.20 3.61
CA ALA A 72 -5.82 0.52 4.82
C ALA A 72 -5.99 2.03 4.59
N ILE A 73 -5.11 2.67 3.79
CA ILE A 73 -5.24 4.09 3.44
C ILE A 73 -6.54 4.33 2.65
N LYS A 74 -6.83 3.47 1.68
CA LYS A 74 -8.06 3.55 0.88
C LYS A 74 -9.31 3.35 1.72
N GLU A 75 -9.23 2.51 2.75
CA GLU A 75 -10.35 2.23 3.64
C GLU A 75 -10.62 3.39 4.61
N ILE A 76 -9.58 3.89 5.29
CA ILE A 76 -9.69 4.94 6.32
C ILE A 76 -9.93 6.31 5.71
N TYR A 77 -9.10 6.69 4.73
CA TYR A 77 -9.08 8.05 4.18
C TYR A 77 -9.81 8.19 2.86
N LYS A 78 -10.24 7.09 2.23
CA LYS A 78 -10.90 7.08 0.91
C LYS A 78 -10.05 7.70 -0.21
N VAL A 79 -8.73 7.66 -0.07
CA VAL A 79 -7.76 8.16 -1.06
C VAL A 79 -6.96 7.01 -1.65
N GLU A 80 -6.59 7.11 -2.93
CA GLU A 80 -5.70 6.16 -3.59
C GLU A 80 -4.24 6.64 -3.56
N PRO A 81 -3.31 5.90 -2.91
CA PRO A 81 -1.92 6.31 -2.84
C PRO A 81 -1.15 5.99 -4.14
N CYS A 82 -0.43 6.95 -4.69
CA CYS A 82 0.38 6.75 -5.90
C CYS A 82 1.65 5.90 -5.65
N LYS A 83 2.33 6.12 -4.51
CA LYS A 83 3.59 5.46 -4.19
C LYS A 83 3.79 5.37 -2.68
N ILE A 84 4.18 4.18 -2.20
CA ILE A 84 4.43 3.92 -0.77
C ILE A 84 5.91 3.59 -0.53
N ARG A 85 6.49 4.25 0.48
CA ARG A 85 7.84 4.00 0.99
C ARG A 85 7.75 3.65 2.47
N ILE A 86 8.52 2.65 2.90
CA ILE A 86 8.52 2.15 4.29
C ILE A 86 9.98 2.01 4.71
N VAL A 87 10.27 2.36 5.96
CA VAL A 87 11.58 2.19 6.59
C VAL A 87 11.36 1.63 7.99
N ASN A 88 12.18 0.65 8.38
CA ASN A 88 12.17 0.10 9.74
C ASN A 88 13.14 0.93 10.60
N LEU A 89 12.60 1.59 11.63
CA LEU A 89 13.41 2.35 12.58
C LEU A 89 13.70 1.48 13.81
N PRO A 90 14.98 1.27 14.18
CA PRO A 90 15.31 0.59 15.43
C PRO A 90 14.91 1.44 16.63
N ALA A 91 14.35 0.81 17.65
CA ALA A 91 13.95 1.47 18.87
C ALA A 91 15.17 2.05 19.63
N LYS A 92 15.01 3.22 20.24
CA LYS A 92 16.08 3.86 21.01
C LYS A 92 16.26 3.12 22.33
N ARG A 93 17.47 2.61 22.58
CA ARG A 93 17.82 2.03 23.89
C ARG A 93 17.86 3.16 24.93
N LYS A 94 17.10 3.02 26.02
CA LYS A 94 17.07 3.99 27.12
C LYS A 94 17.55 3.30 28.39
N ALA A 95 18.48 3.92 29.11
CA ALA A 95 18.86 3.44 30.43
C ALA A 95 17.71 3.73 31.41
N MET A 96 17.16 2.70 32.06
CA MET A 96 16.35 2.88 33.27
C MET A 96 17.23 2.61 34.49
N ARG A 97 16.89 3.24 35.61
CA ARG A 97 17.67 3.21 36.87
C ARG A 97 18.12 1.81 37.29
N THR A 98 17.30 0.78 37.06
CA THR A 98 17.59 -0.60 37.49
C THR A 98 17.74 -1.59 36.33
N LYS A 99 17.29 -1.24 35.11
CA LYS A 99 17.28 -2.16 33.96
C LYS A 99 17.61 -1.42 32.67
N ARG A 100 18.23 -2.12 31.72
CA ARG A 100 18.32 -1.62 30.33
C ARG A 100 16.92 -1.67 29.72
N GLY A 101 16.40 -0.51 29.35
CA GLY A 101 15.08 -0.35 28.74
C GLY A 101 15.16 -0.11 27.24
N ILE A 102 14.06 -0.37 26.55
CA ILE A 102 13.84 0.04 25.17
C ILE A 102 12.79 1.14 25.22
N GLY A 103 13.07 2.31 24.66
CA GLY A 103 12.05 3.32 24.43
C GLY A 103 11.18 2.85 23.29
N THR A 104 9.91 2.56 23.60
CA THR A 104 8.86 2.28 22.62
C THR A 104 8.61 3.51 21.75
#